data_AF-A0A8H4UDE6-F1
#
_entry.id   AF-A0A8H4UDE6-F1
#
_cell.length_a   1.000
_cell.length_b   1.000
_cell.length_c   1.000
_cell.angle_alpha   90.00
_cell.angle_beta   90.00
_cell.angle_gamma   90.00
#
_symmetry.space_group_name_H-M   'P 1'
#
loop_
_entity.id
_entity.type
_entity.pdbx_description
1 polymer ?
#
loop_
_entity_poly.entity_id
_entity_poly.type
_entity_poly.pdbx_seq_one_letter_code
_entity_poly.pdbx_strand_id
1 'polypeptide(L)' 'MVKINHKQAALDFLSFVNASPTPFHAVKSSKELLTAAGFEPIKEKDSWSSTLQPGGKYFLTRNGSTLIAFAIGKKWK' A
#
# COMPACT_ATOMS: atom_id res chain seq x y z
N MET A 1 5.75 19.59 10.61
CA MET A 1 4.47 18.84 10.74
C MET A 1 3.60 19.21 9.56
N VAL A 2 3.09 18.23 8.82
CA VAL A 2 2.09 18.48 7.78
C VAL A 2 0.78 18.83 8.49
N LYS A 3 0.20 20.01 8.23
CA LYS A 3 -1.14 20.34 8.71
C LYS A 3 -2.14 19.47 7.94
N ILE A 4 -2.81 18.55 8.64
CA ILE A 4 -3.84 17.71 8.02
C ILE A 4 -5.11 18.54 7.87
N ASN A 5 -5.61 18.67 6.64
CA ASN A 5 -6.95 19.19 6.39
C ASN A 5 -7.96 18.08 6.65
N HIS A 6 -8.61 18.12 7.82
CA HIS A 6 -9.57 17.09 8.24
C HIS A 6 -10.76 16.94 7.26
N LYS A 7 -11.22 18.04 6.65
CA LYS A 7 -12.31 17.99 5.66
C LYS A 7 -11.88 17.22 4.42
N GLN A 8 -10.68 17.48 3.91
CA GLN A 8 -10.15 16.77 2.75
C GLN A 8 -9.93 15.29 3.07
N ALA A 9 -9.33 14.96 4.21
CA ALA A 9 -9.12 13.58 4.63
C ALA A 9 -10.44 12.79 4.73
N ALA A 10 -11.53 13.41 5.21
CA ALA A 10 -12.85 12.79 5.24
C ALA A 10 -13.40 12.54 3.82
N LEU A 11 -13.24 13.49 2.90
CA LEU A 11 -13.66 13.34 1.49
C LEU A 11 -12.86 12.24 0.75
N ASP A 12 -11.55 12.16 1.01
CA ASP A 12 -10.69 11.13 0.44
C ASP A 12 -11.09 9.73 0.97
N PHE A 13 -11.40 9.63 2.27
CA PHE A 13 -11.91 8.40 2.86
C PHE A 13 -13.26 7.98 2.27
N LEU A 14 -14.21 8.90 2.12
CA LEU A 14 -15.50 8.61 1.48
C LEU A 14 -15.31 8.13 0.03
N SER A 15 -14.41 8.77 -0.72
CA SER A 15 -14.06 8.35 -2.08
C SER A 15 -13.51 6.92 -2.10
N PHE A 16 -12.60 6.58 -1.17
CA PHE A 16 -12.05 5.24 -1.03
C PHE A 16 -13.13 4.19 -0.72
N VAL A 17 -14.00 4.47 0.26
CA VAL A 17 -15.08 3.55 0.66
C VAL A 17 -16.06 3.32 -0.49
N ASN A 18 -16.47 4.39 -1.19
CA ASN A 18 -17.37 4.29 -2.33
C ASN A 18 -16.76 3.48 -3.49
N ALA A 19 -15.46 3.60 -3.72
CA ALA A 19 -14.75 2.80 -4.72
C ALA A 19 -14.51 1.33 -4.29
N SER A 20 -14.74 0.99 -3.01
CA SER A 20 -14.30 -0.26 -2.40
C SER A 20 -15.45 -1.08 -1.76
N PRO A 21 -16.51 -1.43 -2.51
CA PRO A 21 -17.70 -2.09 -1.94
C PRO A 21 -17.47 -3.53 -1.46
N THR A 22 -16.35 -4.17 -1.85
CA THR A 22 -15.99 -5.52 -1.42
C THR A 22 -14.51 -5.58 -1.04
N PRO A 23 -14.05 -6.62 -0.31
CA PRO A 23 -12.63 -6.78 0.02
C PRO A 23 -11.70 -6.76 -1.21
N PHE A 24 -12.13 -7.33 -2.34
CA PHE A 24 -11.36 -7.32 -3.59
C PHE A 24 -11.20 -5.90 -4.16
N HIS A 25 -12.26 -5.08 -4.12
CA HIS A 25 -12.18 -3.68 -4.54
C HIS A 25 -11.33 -2.87 -3.57
N ALA A 26 -11.44 -3.11 -2.26
CA ALA A 26 -10.60 -2.44 -1.26
C ALA A 26 -9.10 -2.73 -1.47
N VAL A 27 -8.74 -3.97 -1.77
CA VAL A 27 -7.36 -4.32 -2.14
C VAL A 27 -6.95 -3.63 -3.44
N LYS A 28 -7.80 -3.61 -4.47
CA LYS A 28 -7.51 -2.91 -5.73
C LYS A 28 -7.23 -1.42 -5.50
N SER A 29 -8.15 -0.70 -4.86
CA SER A 29 -8.01 0.73 -4.53
C SER A 29 -6.75 1.00 -3.70
N SER A 30 -6.46 0.13 -2.72
CA SER A 30 -5.28 0.27 -1.87
C SER A 30 -3.96 0.05 -2.64
N LYS A 31 -3.92 -0.88 -3.61
CA LYS A 31 -2.76 -1.06 -4.49
C LYS A 31 -2.48 0.20 -5.30
N GLU A 32 -3.51 0.81 -5.87
CA GLU A 32 -3.38 2.05 -6.66
C GLU A 32 -2.80 3.18 -5.81
N LEU A 33 -3.31 3.37 -4.58
CA LEU A 33 -2.78 4.35 -3.63
C LEU A 33 -1.32 4.06 -3.23
N LEU A 34 -0.98 2.80 -2.97
CA LEU A 34 0.38 2.40 -2.58
C LEU A 34 1.37 2.61 -3.74
N THR A 35 0.99 2.23 -4.96
CA THR A 35 1.81 2.48 -6.16
C THR A 35 2.02 3.98 -6.37
N ALA A 36 0.98 4.81 -6.22
CA ALA A 36 1.11 6.27 -6.29
C ALA A 36 2.03 6.84 -5.18
N ALA A 37 2.08 6.20 -4.01
CA ALA A 37 2.96 6.55 -2.90
C ALA A 37 4.41 6.00 -3.04
N GLY A 38 4.72 5.36 -4.17
CA GLY A 38 6.03 4.81 -4.50
C GLY A 38 6.33 3.46 -3.84
N PHE A 39 5.31 2.67 -3.53
CA PHE A 39 5.51 1.26 -3.14
C PHE A 39 5.58 0.37 -4.38
N GLU A 40 6.47 -0.62 -4.32
CA GLU A 40 6.68 -1.59 -5.38
C GLU A 40 5.95 -2.91 -5.08
N PRO A 41 5.25 -3.51 -6.06
CA PRO A 41 4.63 -4.82 -5.88
C PRO A 41 5.70 -5.91 -5.85
N ILE A 42 5.62 -6.80 -4.86
CA ILE A 42 6.42 -8.04 -4.80
C ILE A 42 5.50 -9.26 -4.83
N LYS A 43 6.01 -10.38 -5.34
CA LYS A 43 5.27 -11.65 -5.33
C LYS A 43 5.62 -12.45 -4.08
N GLU A 44 4.59 -12.99 -3.46
CA GLU A 44 4.72 -13.81 -2.26
C GLU A 44 5.59 -15.06 -2.44
N LYS A 45 5.64 -15.61 -3.66
CA LYS A 45 6.37 -16.85 -3.96
C LYS A 45 7.81 -16.62 -4.40
N ASP A 46 8.19 -15.38 -4.69
CA ASP A 46 9.52 -15.06 -5.19
C ASP A 46 10.50 -14.95 -4.02
N SER A 47 11.78 -15.23 -4.27
CA SER A 47 12.83 -14.93 -3.28
C SER A 47 12.96 -13.42 -3.11
N TRP A 48 12.96 -12.97 -1.86
CA TRP A 48 13.00 -11.54 -1.53
C TRP A 48 14.41 -11.00 -1.31
N SER A 49 15.42 -11.86 -1.19
CA SER A 49 16.78 -11.49 -0.77
C SER A 49 17.47 -10.47 -1.68
N SER A 50 17.16 -10.46 -2.97
CA SER A 50 17.71 -9.50 -3.94
C SER A 50 16.80 -8.28 -4.17
N THR A 51 15.54 -8.36 -3.75
CA THR A 51 14.51 -7.34 -4.04
C THR A 51 14.35 -6.35 -2.89
N LEU A 52 14.41 -6.83 -1.65
CA LEU A 52 14.20 -6.01 -0.46
C LEU A 52 15.48 -5.26 -0.08
N GLN A 53 15.38 -3.94 0.02
CA GLN A 53 16.52 -3.08 0.34
C GLN A 53 16.17 -2.03 1.41
N PRO A 54 17.15 -1.59 2.23
CA PRO A 54 16.94 -0.49 3.16
C PRO A 54 16.41 0.77 2.47
N GLY A 55 15.34 1.35 3.01
CA GLY A 55 14.64 2.49 2.42
C GLY A 55 13.57 2.13 1.38
N GLY A 56 13.48 0.86 0.97
CA GLY A 56 12.46 0.38 0.04
C GLY A 56 11.06 0.33 0.66
N LYS A 57 10.04 0.39 -0.20
CA LYS A 57 8.62 0.29 0.16
C LYS A 57 7.96 -0.75 -0.72
N TYR A 58 7.30 -1.73 -0.13
CA TYR A 58 6.83 -2.89 -0.85
C TYR A 58 5.42 -3.28 -0.43
N PHE A 59 4.66 -3.88 -1.35
CA PHE A 59 3.41 -4.54 -1.01
C PHE A 59 3.23 -5.86 -1.76
N LEU A 60 2.44 -6.75 -1.19
CA LEU A 60 1.98 -7.97 -1.84
C LEU A 60 0.50 -8.21 -1.57
N THR A 61 -0.10 -9.06 -2.38
CA THR A 61 -1.47 -9.53 -2.18
C THR A 61 -1.56 -11.03 -2.16
N ARG A 62 -2.41 -11.57 -1.30
CA ARG A 62 -2.78 -12.99 -1.29
C ARG A 62 -4.23 -13.14 -1.71
N ASN A 63 -4.47 -13.96 -2.74
CA ASN A 63 -5.79 -14.26 -3.32
C ASN A 63 -6.61 -13.02 -3.74
N GLY A 64 -5.98 -11.85 -3.89
CA GLY A 64 -6.65 -10.60 -4.29
C GLY A 64 -7.55 -9.95 -3.23
N SER A 65 -7.80 -10.60 -2.09
CA SER A 65 -8.62 -10.09 -0.99
C SER A 65 -7.81 -9.72 0.26
N THR A 66 -6.52 -10.04 0.27
CA THR A 66 -5.56 -9.63 1.32
C THR A 66 -4.47 -8.76 0.71
N LEU A 67 -4.09 -7.71 1.43
CA LEU A 67 -2.98 -6.81 1.08
C LEU A 67 -2.06 -6.66 2.30
N ILE A 68 -0.76 -6.77 2.08
CA ILE A 68 0.28 -6.49 3.07
C ILE A 68 1.20 -5.45 2.46
N ALA A 69 1.42 -4.34 3.17
CA ALA A 69 2.34 -3.28 2.75
C ALA A 69 3.30 -2.94 3.89
N PHE A 70 4.58 -2.76 3.57
CA PHE A 70 5.61 -2.46 4.54
C PHE A 70 6.70 -1.57 3.93
N ALA A 71 7.37 -0.80 4.79
CA ALA A 71 8.51 0.02 4.43
C ALA A 71 9.72 -0.38 5.28
N ILE A 72 10.87 -0.53 4.63
CA ILE A 72 12.12 -0.88 5.30
C ILE A 72 12.84 0.40 5.68
N GLY A 73 13.19 0.56 6.96
CA GLY A 73 13.91 1.72 7.44
C GLY A 73 15.27 1.89 6.75
N LYS A 74 15.67 3.12 6.42
CA LYS A 74 16.94 3.42 5.73
C LYS A 74 18.20 2.94 6.47
N LYS A 75 18.10 2.69 7.77
CA LYS A 75 19.21 2.24 8.65
C LYS A 75 19.14 0.74 8.98
N TRP A 76 18.22 0.00 8.36
CA TRP A 76 18.14 -1.45 8.51
C TRP A 76 19.43 -2.10 7.99
N LYS A 77 20.00 -3.03 8.77
CA LYS A 77 21.24 -3.75 8.48
C LYS A 77 20.99 -5.24 8.54
#